data_AF-A0A0T9RSI8-F1
#
_entry.id   AF-A0A0T9RSI8-F1
#
_cell.length_a   1.000
_cell.length_b   1.000
_cell.length_c   1.000
_cell.angle_alpha   90.00
_cell.angle_beta   90.00
_cell.angle_gamma   90.00
#
_symmetry.space_group_name_H-M   'P 1'
#
loop_
_entity.id
_entity.type
_entity.pdbx_description
1 polymer ?
#
loop_
_entity_poly.entity_id
_entity_poly.type
_entity_poly.pdbx_seq_one_letter_code
_entity_poly.pdbx_strand_id
1 'polypeptide(L)'
;MITAADIWRIDTGYDPKNRQSSTKQHYIEAIDRLIATQGELCPLPLSDSIVTTFFPETRHRQQERRLRRWDVKFQRRASQQEKAVQQKRRRYQTQVAQAEIDLAFTTPSGLSAWYMRQAKQGIYDDDLIDMVQAWGLRFVSIDSETWNGQNDIYWLADALEGRAEVEQWLDYLMLPNKLGWRHGR
;
A
#
# COMPACT_ATOMS: atom_id res chain seq x y z
N MET A 1 5.11 10.37 64.27
CA MET A 1 4.45 11.53 63.62
C MET A 1 5.35 11.98 62.48
N ILE A 2 4.84 12.08 61.24
CA ILE A 2 5.64 12.56 60.10
C ILE A 2 5.97 14.05 60.32
N THR A 3 7.23 14.45 60.23
CA THR A 3 7.69 15.83 60.45
C THR A 3 7.82 16.60 59.14
N ALA A 4 7.98 17.93 59.22
CA ALA A 4 8.22 18.76 58.04
C ALA A 4 9.57 18.43 57.35
N ALA A 5 10.56 17.99 58.13
CA ALA A 5 11.86 17.56 57.61
C ALA A 5 11.76 16.26 56.80
N ASP A 6 10.84 15.36 57.17
CA ASP A 6 10.62 14.10 56.42
C ASP A 6 10.03 14.38 55.03
N ILE A 7 9.11 15.35 54.93
CA ILE A 7 8.52 15.77 53.64
C ILE A 7 9.56 16.49 52.78
N TRP A 8 10.42 17.32 53.38
CA TRP A 8 11.51 17.99 52.66
C TRP A 8 12.54 17.01 52.07
N ARG A 9 12.77 15.86 52.73
CA ARG A 9 13.65 14.80 52.18
C ARG A 9 13.04 14.08 50.97
N ILE A 10 11.72 14.13 50.83
CA ILE A 10 10.98 13.48 49.73
C ILE A 10 10.79 14.46 48.56
N ASP A 11 10.40 15.70 48.86
CA ASP A 11 10.26 16.79 47.89
C ASP A 11 11.03 18.03 48.35
N THR A 12 12.09 18.35 47.62
CA THR A 12 12.89 19.57 47.87
C THR A 12 12.10 20.86 47.59
N GLY A 13 10.96 20.77 46.88
CA GLY A 13 10.06 21.88 46.62
C GLY A 13 9.15 22.26 47.81
N TYR A 14 9.13 21.46 48.88
CA TYR A 14 8.35 21.77 50.07
C TYR A 14 9.05 22.84 50.94
N ASP A 15 8.45 24.03 51.07
CA ASP A 15 8.92 25.09 51.99
C ASP A 15 7.88 25.37 53.10
N PRO A 16 8.11 24.92 54.34
CA PRO A 16 7.18 25.13 55.44
C PRO A 16 7.05 26.59 55.90
N LYS A 17 7.96 27.49 55.48
CA LYS A 17 7.93 28.92 55.83
C LYS A 17 7.15 29.74 54.81
N ASN A 18 6.88 29.20 53.63
CA ASN A 18 6.15 29.90 52.58
C ASN A 18 4.64 29.77 52.81
N ARG A 19 3.98 30.88 53.18
CA ARG A 19 2.55 30.92 53.51
C ARG A 19 1.63 30.71 52.29
N GLN A 20 2.15 30.84 51.07
CA GLN A 20 1.44 30.53 49.82
C GLN A 20 1.64 29.08 49.35
N SER A 21 2.51 28.31 50.01
CA SER A 21 2.72 26.90 49.67
C SER A 21 1.59 26.00 50.21
N SER A 22 1.38 24.86 49.55
CA SER A 22 0.37 23.90 49.94
C SER A 22 0.61 23.35 51.36
N THR A 23 -0.48 23.16 52.11
CA THR A 23 -0.43 22.66 53.49
C THR A 23 0.28 21.31 53.59
N LYS A 24 0.96 21.06 54.70
CA LYS A 24 1.60 19.77 55.02
C LYS A 24 0.68 18.56 54.78
N GLN A 25 -0.58 18.65 55.19
CA GLN A 25 -1.58 17.59 54.95
C GLN A 25 -1.79 17.32 53.46
N HIS A 26 -1.77 18.37 52.63
CA HIS A 26 -1.95 18.22 51.19
C HIS A 26 -0.77 17.49 50.53
N TYR A 27 0.46 17.71 51.01
CA TYR A 27 1.63 16.93 50.59
C TYR A 27 1.52 15.46 51.02
N ILE A 28 1.08 15.19 52.26
CA ILE A 28 0.87 13.83 52.74
C ILE A 28 -0.19 13.12 51.90
N GLU A 29 -1.33 13.75 51.65
CA GLU A 29 -2.39 13.21 50.77
C GLU A 29 -1.89 12.96 49.34
N ALA A 30 -1.06 13.85 48.81
CA ALA A 30 -0.46 13.69 47.48
C ALA A 30 0.51 12.50 47.44
N ILE A 31 1.33 12.31 48.48
CA ILE A 31 2.25 11.17 48.60
C ILE A 31 1.46 9.87 48.77
N ASP A 32 0.44 9.85 49.62
CA ASP A 32 -0.42 8.68 49.82
C ASP A 32 -1.11 8.27 48.52
N ARG A 33 -1.58 9.24 47.73
CA ARG A 33 -2.13 8.98 46.39
C ARG A 33 -1.07 8.51 45.39
N LEU A 34 0.15 9.05 45.44
CA LEU A 34 1.26 8.60 44.59
C LEU A 34 1.62 7.14 44.88
N ILE A 35 1.68 6.77 46.17
CA ILE A 35 1.93 5.39 46.61
C ILE A 35 0.77 4.47 46.22
N ALA A 36 -0.48 4.89 46.47
CA ALA A 36 -1.66 4.11 46.12
C ALA A 36 -1.76 3.83 44.61
N THR A 37 -1.26 4.76 43.78
CA THR A 37 -1.25 4.63 42.32
C THR A 37 0.06 4.06 41.77
N GLN A 38 1.01 3.70 42.63
CA GLN A 38 2.35 3.19 42.24
C GLN A 38 3.07 4.09 41.21
N GLY A 39 2.87 5.41 41.32
CA GLY A 39 3.45 6.37 40.38
C GLY A 39 2.71 6.55 39.05
N GLU A 40 1.50 6.01 38.87
CA GLU A 40 0.69 6.30 37.67
C GLU A 40 0.16 7.73 37.65
N LEU A 41 -0.09 8.34 38.82
CA LEU A 41 -0.55 9.71 38.96
C LEU A 41 0.40 10.50 39.85
N CYS A 42 0.84 11.67 39.39
CA CYS A 42 1.57 12.66 40.19
C CYS A 42 0.61 13.80 40.58
N PRO A 43 -0.11 13.71 41.71
CA PRO A 43 -0.95 14.80 42.16
C PRO A 43 -0.09 16.00 42.59
N LEU A 44 -0.52 17.21 42.20
CA LEU A 44 0.03 18.44 42.76
C LEU A 44 -0.13 18.41 44.29
N PRO A 45 0.85 18.92 45.06
CA PRO A 45 1.96 19.79 44.65
C PRO A 45 3.28 19.05 44.30
N LEU A 46 3.29 17.72 44.26
CA LEU A 46 4.52 16.94 44.05
C LEU A 46 5.13 17.18 42.68
N SER A 47 6.46 17.27 42.63
CA SER A 47 7.18 17.36 41.36
C SER A 47 7.21 16.02 40.61
N ASP A 48 7.15 16.06 39.28
CA ASP A 48 7.19 14.87 38.42
C ASP A 48 8.51 14.07 38.59
N SER A 49 9.57 14.72 39.05
CA SER A 49 10.87 14.08 39.33
C SER A 49 10.79 13.03 40.46
N ILE A 50 9.86 13.20 41.41
CA ILE A 50 9.63 12.27 42.51
C ILE A 50 9.12 10.94 41.99
N VAL A 51 8.19 10.96 41.03
CA VAL A 51 7.68 9.73 40.41
C VAL A 51 8.81 8.95 39.76
N THR A 52 9.73 9.62 39.07
CA THR A 52 10.86 8.95 38.42
C THR A 52 11.87 8.36 39.40
N THR A 53 11.97 8.95 40.60
CA THR A 53 12.91 8.52 41.65
C THR A 53 12.35 7.33 42.43
N PHE A 54 11.07 7.38 42.83
CA PHE A 54 10.44 6.34 43.63
C PHE A 54 9.85 5.19 42.79
N PHE A 55 9.40 5.47 41.56
CA PHE A 55 8.76 4.50 40.67
C PHE A 55 9.39 4.50 39.26
N PRO A 56 10.69 4.17 39.13
CA PRO A 56 11.37 4.15 37.83
C PRO A 56 10.71 3.17 36.86
N GLU A 57 10.23 2.03 37.37
CA GLU A 57 9.54 1.01 36.56
C GLU A 57 8.30 1.55 35.85
N THR A 58 7.53 2.42 36.50
CA THR A 58 6.30 2.98 35.92
C THR A 58 6.64 3.84 34.71
N ARG A 59 7.68 4.67 34.80
CA ARG A 59 8.22 5.43 33.67
C ARG A 59 8.73 4.52 32.56
N HIS A 60 9.49 3.47 32.89
CA HIS A 60 9.99 2.50 31.92
C HIS A 60 8.85 1.80 31.17
N ARG A 61 7.84 1.30 31.89
CA ARG A 61 6.65 0.66 31.30
C ARG A 61 5.88 1.62 30.40
N GLN A 62 5.71 2.88 30.79
CA GLN A 62 5.04 3.89 29.96
C GLN A 62 5.84 4.19 28.69
N GLN A 63 7.17 4.31 28.80
CA GLN A 63 8.05 4.52 27.66
C GLN A 63 8.00 3.33 26.70
N GLU A 64 8.10 2.10 27.20
CA GLU A 64 7.95 0.89 26.38
C GLU A 64 6.59 0.84 25.69
N ARG A 65 5.50 1.11 26.40
CA ARG A 65 4.14 1.17 25.81
C ARG A 65 4.08 2.22 24.70
N ARG A 66 4.73 3.37 24.89
CA ARG A 66 4.79 4.44 23.88
C ARG A 66 5.57 3.99 22.64
N LEU A 67 6.73 3.38 22.83
CA LEU A 67 7.56 2.84 21.76
C LEU A 67 6.81 1.74 20.98
N ARG A 68 6.26 0.73 21.68
CA ARG A 68 5.47 -0.34 21.06
C ARG A 68 4.28 0.22 20.27
N ARG A 69 3.57 1.23 20.81
CA ARG A 69 2.47 1.90 20.08
C ARG A 69 2.97 2.60 18.82
N TRP A 70 4.16 3.21 18.87
CA TRP A 70 4.77 3.86 17.72
C TRP A 70 5.18 2.83 16.67
N ASP A 71 5.84 1.74 17.07
CA ASP A 71 6.24 0.64 16.19
C ASP A 71 5.03 0.02 15.48
N VAL A 72 3.98 -0.31 16.23
CA VAL A 72 2.73 -0.87 15.65
C VAL A 72 2.11 0.09 14.64
N LYS A 73 2.11 1.40 14.92
CA LYS A 73 1.59 2.41 13.98
C LYS A 73 2.46 2.50 12.73
N PHE A 74 3.78 2.48 12.89
CA PHE A 74 4.73 2.52 11.78
C PHE A 74 4.60 1.28 10.89
N GLN A 75 4.64 0.09 11.48
CA GLN A 75 4.47 -1.19 10.77
C GLN A 75 3.13 -1.25 10.04
N ARG A 76 2.04 -0.82 10.67
CA ARG A 76 0.73 -0.76 10.01
C ARG A 76 0.75 0.14 8.78
N ARG A 77 1.40 1.31 8.84
CA ARG A 77 1.52 2.22 7.69
C ARG A 77 2.36 1.60 6.58
N ALA A 78 3.50 1.01 6.91
CA ALA A 78 4.36 0.32 5.94
C ALA A 78 3.60 -0.81 5.24
N SER A 79 2.93 -1.69 6.00
CA SER A 79 2.10 -2.76 5.43
C SER A 79 0.95 -2.25 4.54
N GLN A 80 0.35 -1.11 4.87
CA GLN A 80 -0.69 -0.50 4.04
C GLN A 80 -0.12 0.02 2.70
N GLN A 81 1.04 0.65 2.75
CA GLN A 81 1.74 1.12 1.54
C GLN A 81 2.14 -0.05 0.64
N GLU A 82 2.74 -1.10 1.20
CA GLU A 82 3.09 -2.31 0.47
C GLU A 82 1.88 -2.96 -0.19
N LYS A 83 0.76 -3.09 0.54
CA LYS A 83 -0.49 -3.62 -0.01
C LYS A 83 -1.02 -2.76 -1.16
N ALA A 84 -0.95 -1.44 -1.05
CA ALA A 84 -1.39 -0.55 -2.12
C ALA A 84 -0.54 -0.72 -3.39
N VAL A 85 0.78 -0.82 -3.24
CA VAL A 85 1.71 -1.08 -4.36
C VAL A 85 1.44 -2.43 -5.00
N GLN A 86 1.29 -3.48 -4.18
CA GLN A 86 0.97 -4.82 -4.66
C GLN A 86 -0.38 -4.87 -5.38
N GLN A 87 -1.40 -4.19 -4.85
CA GLN A 87 -2.71 -4.14 -5.48
C GLN A 87 -2.65 -3.40 -6.82
N LYS A 88 -1.91 -2.29 -6.91
CA LYS A 88 -1.68 -1.59 -8.18
C LYS A 88 -1.02 -2.50 -9.21
N ARG A 89 0.04 -3.22 -8.81
CA ARG A 89 0.73 -4.18 -9.68
C ARG A 89 -0.19 -5.32 -10.14
N ARG A 90 -1.00 -5.88 -9.23
CA ARG A 90 -1.95 -6.94 -9.57
C ARG A 90 -3.02 -6.46 -10.55
N ARG A 91 -3.59 -5.26 -10.33
CA ARG A 91 -4.56 -4.66 -11.26
C ARG A 91 -3.96 -4.50 -12.65
N TYR A 92 -2.73 -3.98 -12.72
CA TYR A 92 -2.00 -3.84 -13.97
C TYR A 92 -1.82 -5.20 -14.67
N GLN A 93 -1.33 -6.22 -13.96
CA GLN A 93 -1.18 -7.57 -14.50
C GLN A 93 -2.50 -8.18 -14.97
N THR A 94 -3.61 -7.95 -14.26
CA THR A 94 -4.93 -8.39 -14.70
C THR A 94 -5.38 -7.68 -15.97
N GLN A 95 -5.11 -6.39 -16.12
CA GLN A 95 -5.41 -5.64 -17.35
C GLN A 95 -4.58 -6.15 -18.52
N VAL A 96 -3.28 -6.37 -18.32
CA VAL A 96 -2.39 -6.98 -19.32
C VAL A 96 -2.90 -8.36 -19.75
N ALA A 97 -3.19 -9.24 -18.80
CA ALA A 97 -3.72 -10.57 -19.11
C ALA A 97 -5.08 -10.51 -19.84
N GLN A 98 -5.96 -9.57 -19.47
CA GLN A 98 -7.23 -9.38 -20.18
C GLN A 98 -6.99 -8.88 -21.61
N ALA A 99 -6.06 -7.95 -21.80
CA ALA A 99 -5.70 -7.45 -23.12
C ALA A 99 -5.15 -8.57 -24.01
N GLU A 100 -4.32 -9.46 -23.46
CA GLU A 100 -3.80 -10.65 -24.15
C GLU A 100 -4.92 -11.61 -24.55
N ILE A 101 -5.87 -11.87 -23.66
CA ILE A 101 -7.05 -12.69 -23.94
C ILE A 101 -7.88 -12.06 -25.06
N ASP A 102 -8.18 -10.75 -24.97
CA ASP A 102 -8.93 -10.03 -25.99
C ASP A 102 -8.21 -10.04 -27.34
N LEU A 103 -6.88 -9.91 -27.34
CA LEU A 103 -6.04 -9.98 -28.53
C LEU A 103 -6.13 -11.36 -29.19
N ALA A 104 -6.15 -12.43 -28.40
CA ALA A 104 -6.26 -13.79 -28.91
C ALA A 104 -7.52 -14.07 -29.74
N PHE A 105 -8.58 -13.25 -29.55
CA PHE A 105 -9.85 -13.30 -30.30
C PHE A 105 -10.00 -12.17 -31.33
N THR A 106 -9.00 -11.30 -31.47
CA THR A 106 -9.04 -10.19 -32.42
C THR A 106 -8.46 -10.62 -33.77
N THR A 107 -9.16 -10.28 -34.87
CA THR A 107 -8.64 -10.47 -36.23
C THR A 107 -7.58 -9.42 -36.55
N PRO A 108 -6.67 -9.67 -37.51
CA PRO A 108 -5.69 -8.68 -37.94
C PRO A 108 -6.26 -7.33 -38.36
N SER A 109 -7.41 -7.34 -39.04
CA SER A 109 -8.16 -6.13 -39.39
C SER A 109 -8.70 -5.34 -38.19
N GLY A 110 -8.84 -5.98 -37.02
CA GLY A 110 -9.32 -5.37 -35.78
C GLY A 110 -8.22 -4.91 -34.84
N LEU A 111 -6.95 -5.08 -35.22
CA LEU A 111 -5.80 -4.79 -34.36
C LEU A 111 -5.71 -3.30 -34.00
N SER A 112 -5.95 -2.40 -34.96
CA SER A 112 -5.95 -0.94 -34.74
C SER A 112 -7.00 -0.53 -33.69
N ALA A 113 -8.21 -1.08 -33.79
CA ALA A 113 -9.28 -0.85 -32.84
C ALA A 113 -8.98 -1.43 -31.44
N TRP A 114 -8.33 -2.60 -31.37
CA TRP A 114 -7.88 -3.17 -30.10
C TRP A 114 -6.80 -2.29 -29.46
N TYR A 115 -5.79 -1.87 -30.21
CA TYR A 115 -4.70 -1.02 -29.71
C TYR A 115 -5.23 0.31 -29.15
N MET A 116 -6.13 0.99 -29.88
CA MET A 116 -6.75 2.23 -29.42
C MET A 116 -7.56 2.06 -28.12
N ARG A 117 -8.09 0.86 -27.84
CA ARG A 117 -8.75 0.56 -26.56
C ARG A 117 -7.72 0.35 -25.45
N GLN A 118 -6.62 -0.35 -25.71
CA GLN A 118 -5.59 -0.61 -24.69
C GLN A 118 -4.77 0.64 -24.35
N ALA A 119 -4.47 1.49 -25.33
CA ALA A 119 -3.83 2.79 -25.11
C ALA A 119 -4.65 3.68 -24.16
N LYS A 120 -5.99 3.64 -24.24
CA LYS A 120 -6.89 4.34 -23.31
C LYS A 120 -6.89 3.73 -21.90
N GLN A 121 -6.56 2.46 -21.75
CA GLN A 121 -6.44 1.79 -20.45
C GLN A 121 -5.11 2.07 -19.74
N GLY A 122 -4.11 2.60 -20.48
CA GLY A 122 -2.81 2.98 -19.93
C GLY A 122 -1.87 1.79 -19.70
N ILE A 123 -1.99 0.74 -20.51
CA ILE A 123 -0.99 -0.34 -20.59
C ILE A 123 0.28 0.21 -21.26
N TYR A 124 1.45 -0.30 -20.90
CA TYR A 124 2.71 0.16 -21.49
C TYR A 124 2.85 -0.43 -22.89
N ASP A 125 3.35 0.36 -23.84
CA ASP A 125 3.51 -0.09 -25.22
C ASP A 125 4.45 -1.29 -25.33
N ASP A 126 5.50 -1.36 -24.50
CA ASP A 126 6.42 -2.51 -24.45
C ASP A 126 5.69 -3.85 -24.22
N ASP A 127 4.81 -3.89 -23.22
CA ASP A 127 4.02 -5.09 -22.91
C ASP A 127 3.05 -5.41 -24.07
N LEU A 128 2.49 -4.39 -24.72
CA LEU A 128 1.60 -4.56 -25.88
C LEU A 128 2.35 -5.06 -27.12
N ILE A 129 3.56 -4.59 -27.38
CA ILE A 129 4.41 -5.00 -28.51
C ILE A 129 4.69 -6.49 -28.41
N ASP A 130 5.17 -6.97 -27.26
CA ASP A 130 5.49 -8.39 -27.05
C ASP A 130 4.26 -9.28 -27.29
N MET A 131 3.10 -8.87 -26.78
CA MET A 131 1.83 -9.57 -26.99
C MET A 131 1.41 -9.61 -28.47
N VAL A 132 1.52 -8.47 -29.17
CA VAL A 132 1.18 -8.34 -30.59
C VAL A 132 2.14 -9.15 -31.46
N GLN A 133 3.43 -9.12 -31.15
CA GLN A 133 4.43 -9.92 -31.85
C GLN A 133 4.11 -11.41 -31.75
N ALA A 134 3.90 -11.93 -30.53
CA ALA A 134 3.54 -13.33 -30.30
C ALA A 134 2.20 -13.72 -30.95
N TRP A 135 1.21 -12.82 -30.94
CA TRP A 135 -0.08 -13.04 -31.58
C TRP A 135 0.03 -13.12 -33.11
N GLY A 136 0.83 -12.26 -33.75
CA GLY A 136 0.96 -12.22 -35.20
C GLY A 136 1.59 -13.49 -35.79
N LEU A 137 2.49 -14.14 -35.06
CA LEU A 137 3.09 -15.43 -35.44
C LEU A 137 2.08 -16.57 -35.58
N ARG A 138 0.83 -16.38 -35.13
CA ARG A 138 -0.25 -17.37 -35.28
C ARG A 138 -0.88 -17.37 -36.66
N PHE A 139 -0.70 -16.30 -37.43
CA PHE A 139 -1.32 -16.16 -38.76
C PHE A 139 -0.30 -16.49 -39.85
N VAL A 140 -0.68 -17.38 -40.76
CA VAL A 140 0.16 -17.76 -41.91
C VAL A 140 0.24 -16.62 -42.94
N SER A 141 -0.70 -15.67 -42.88
CA SER A 141 -0.77 -14.46 -43.72
C SER A 141 0.19 -13.35 -43.27
N ILE A 142 0.92 -13.54 -42.17
CA ILE A 142 1.90 -12.58 -41.64
C ILE A 142 3.30 -13.15 -41.88
N ASP A 143 4.16 -12.35 -42.52
CA ASP A 143 5.57 -12.69 -42.66
C ASP A 143 6.28 -12.47 -41.32
N SER A 144 6.82 -13.55 -40.74
CA SER A 144 7.46 -13.54 -39.42
C SER A 144 8.75 -12.72 -39.37
N GLU A 145 9.46 -12.56 -40.49
CA GLU A 145 10.76 -11.86 -40.52
C GLU A 145 10.58 -10.35 -40.39
N THR A 146 9.62 -9.80 -41.13
CA THR A 146 9.26 -8.38 -41.05
C THR A 146 8.48 -8.03 -39.79
N TRP A 147 7.71 -8.98 -39.26
CA TRP A 147 6.87 -8.77 -38.08
C TRP A 147 7.66 -8.63 -36.77
N ASN A 148 8.63 -9.50 -36.52
CA ASN A 148 9.41 -9.50 -35.27
C ASN A 148 10.45 -8.37 -35.19
N GLY A 149 10.76 -7.72 -36.31
CA GLY A 149 11.71 -6.62 -36.37
C GLY A 149 11.13 -5.25 -36.01
N GLN A 150 9.81 -5.13 -35.92
CA GLN A 150 9.13 -3.86 -35.72
C GLN A 150 8.63 -3.69 -34.28
N ASN A 151 8.95 -2.55 -33.67
CA ASN A 151 8.55 -2.17 -32.31
C ASN A 151 7.50 -1.05 -32.28
N ASP A 152 6.94 -0.66 -33.42
CA ASP A 152 5.90 0.36 -33.51
C ASP A 152 4.55 -0.30 -33.79
N ILE A 153 3.66 -0.30 -32.78
CA ILE A 153 2.31 -0.88 -32.88
C ILE A 153 1.48 -0.17 -33.93
N TYR A 154 1.70 1.13 -34.16
CA TYR A 154 0.95 1.88 -35.16
C TYR A 154 1.30 1.40 -36.57
N TRP A 155 2.59 1.20 -36.85
CA TRP A 155 3.03 0.57 -38.09
C TRP A 155 2.49 -0.85 -38.23
N LEU A 156 2.56 -1.65 -37.15
CA LEU A 156 2.06 -3.02 -37.15
C LEU A 156 0.55 -3.07 -37.43
N ALA A 157 -0.22 -2.10 -36.97
CA ALA A 157 -1.64 -2.02 -37.26
C ALA A 157 -1.92 -1.56 -38.70
N ASP A 158 -1.21 -0.53 -39.17
CA ASP A 158 -1.33 0.02 -40.53
C ASP A 158 -0.97 -1.00 -41.61
N ALA A 159 0.07 -1.81 -41.38
CA ALA A 159 0.49 -2.89 -42.27
C ALA A 159 -0.59 -3.98 -42.47
N LEU A 160 -1.59 -4.04 -41.58
CA LEU A 160 -2.70 -5.00 -41.67
C LEU A 160 -4.01 -4.35 -42.10
N GLU A 161 -4.03 -3.04 -42.34
CA GLU A 161 -5.17 -2.37 -42.95
C GLU A 161 -5.26 -2.72 -44.45
N GLY A 162 -6.47 -3.01 -44.93
CA GLY A 162 -6.69 -3.27 -46.37
C GLY A 162 -6.35 -4.68 -46.86
N ARG A 163 -6.25 -5.68 -45.98
CA ARG A 163 -6.05 -7.09 -46.38
C ARG A 163 -7.14 -7.60 -47.32
N ALA A 164 -6.76 -8.50 -48.24
CA ALA A 164 -7.68 -9.12 -49.19
C ALA A 164 -8.73 -9.98 -48.48
N GLU A 165 -9.93 -10.13 -49.07
CA GLU A 165 -11.03 -10.92 -48.46
C GLU A 165 -10.64 -12.37 -48.16
N VAL A 166 -9.78 -12.97 -48.99
CA VAL A 166 -9.28 -14.34 -48.80
C VAL A 166 -8.38 -14.44 -47.57
N GLU A 167 -7.54 -13.43 -47.33
CA GLU A 167 -6.67 -13.38 -46.15
C GLU A 167 -7.49 -13.17 -44.88
N GLN A 168 -8.48 -12.27 -44.92
CA GLN A 168 -9.41 -12.07 -43.80
C GLN A 168 -10.17 -13.36 -43.46
N TRP A 169 -10.56 -14.13 -44.46
CA TRP A 169 -11.21 -15.43 -44.27
C TRP A 169 -10.25 -16.45 -43.63
N LEU A 170 -9.00 -16.53 -44.09
CA LEU A 170 -7.97 -17.38 -43.48
C LEU A 170 -7.70 -16.97 -42.02
N ASP A 171 -7.60 -15.68 -41.75
CA ASP A 171 -7.36 -15.15 -40.40
C ASP A 171 -8.49 -15.55 -39.44
N TYR A 172 -9.75 -15.46 -39.91
CA TYR A 172 -10.91 -15.90 -39.14
C TYR A 172 -10.85 -17.39 -38.78
N LEU A 173 -10.29 -18.22 -39.66
CA LEU A 173 -10.15 -19.65 -39.40
C LEU A 173 -9.12 -19.98 -38.31
N MET A 174 -8.19 -19.07 -38.02
CA MET A 174 -7.10 -19.26 -37.05
C MET A 174 -7.46 -18.82 -35.62
N LEU A 175 -8.64 -18.22 -35.42
CA LEU A 175 -9.12 -17.82 -34.09
C LEU A 175 -9.58 -19.03 -33.26
N PRO A 176 -9.21 -19.11 -31.96
CA PRO A 176 -9.63 -20.21 -31.08
C PRO A 176 -11.11 -20.01 -30.71
N ASN A 177 -11.88 -21.10 -30.59
CA ASN A 177 -13.32 -21.13 -30.33
C ASN A 177 -14.23 -20.59 -31.46
N LYS A 178 -14.55 -21.48 -32.40
CA LYS A 178 -15.64 -21.32 -33.38
C LYS A 178 -17.01 -21.78 -32.85
N LEU A 179 -17.29 -21.57 -31.57
CA LEU A 179 -18.59 -21.95 -30.98
C LEU A 179 -19.64 -20.90 -31.36
N GLY A 180 -20.21 -21.00 -32.57
CA GLY A 180 -21.31 -20.11 -32.91
C GLY A 180 -21.94 -20.22 -34.29
N TRP A 181 -21.28 -20.79 -35.30
CA TRP A 181 -21.88 -20.87 -36.64
C TRP A 181 -22.38 -22.27 -36.91
N ARG A 182 -23.62 -22.54 -36.46
CA ARG A 182 -24.48 -23.49 -37.17
C ARG A 182 -24.60 -23.00 -38.61
N HIS A 183 -23.86 -23.61 -39.52
CA HIS A 183 -24.22 -23.60 -40.93
C HIS A 183 -25.57 -24.33 -41.07
N GLY A 184 -26.53 -23.71 -41.76
CA GLY A 184 -27.83 -24.27 -42.13
C GLY A 184 -28.99 -23.45 -41.54
N ARG A 185 -29.79 -22.74 -42.32
CA ARG A 185 -30.25 -22.94 -43.70
C ARG A 185 -30.48 -21.61 -44.39
#